data_AF-A0AA95SH94-F1
#
_entry.id   AF-A0AA95SH94-F1
#
_cell.length_a   1.000
_cell.length_b   1.000
_cell.length_c   1.000
_cell.angle_alpha   90.00
_cell.angle_beta   90.00
_cell.angle_gamma   90.00
#
_symmetry.space_group_name_H-M   'P 1'
#
loop_
_entity.id
_entity.type
_entity.pdbx_description
1 polymer ?
#
loop_
_entity_poly.entity_id
_entity_poly.type
_entity_poly.pdbx_seq_one_letter_code
_entity_poly.pdbx_strand_id
1 'polypeptide(L)' 'MLLKNALLWGKYYYHVFQYRHMEMMQNDCLCDELKCELKVKSLYHNSKAIELGARI' A
#
# COMPACT_ATOMS: atom_id res chain seq x y z
N MET A 1 -5.03 -4.83 24.77
CA MET A 1 -4.46 -5.78 23.79
C MET A 1 -5.27 -5.77 22.49
N LEU A 2 -6.60 -5.95 22.54
CA LEU A 2 -7.50 -5.88 21.37
C LEU A 2 -7.39 -4.59 20.53
N LEU A 3 -7.35 -3.41 21.18
CA LEU A 3 -7.25 -2.13 20.47
C LEU A 3 -5.93 -2.00 19.67
N LYS A 4 -4.81 -2.52 20.21
CA LYS A 4 -3.52 -2.50 19.51
C LYS A 4 -3.57 -3.37 18.24
N ASN A 5 -4.20 -4.54 18.33
CA ASN A 5 -4.37 -5.43 17.19
C ASN A 5 -5.31 -4.83 16.14
N ALA A 6 -6.43 -4.20 16.56
CA ALA A 6 -7.33 -3.51 15.64
C ALA A 6 -6.63 -2.36 14.89
N LEU A 7 -5.76 -1.60 15.57
CA LEU A 7 -4.96 -0.55 14.95
C LEU A 7 -3.93 -1.11 13.96
N LEU A 8 -3.29 -2.25 14.27
CA LEU A 8 -2.37 -2.92 13.35
C LEU A 8 -3.09 -3.41 12.09
N TRP A 9 -4.25 -4.06 12.24
CA TRP A 9 -5.10 -4.47 11.12
C TRP A 9 -5.56 -3.28 10.28
N GLY A 10 -5.99 -2.18 10.91
CA GLY A 10 -6.39 -0.97 10.20
C GLY A 10 -5.25 -0.40 9.36
N LYS A 11 -4.04 -0.32 9.91
CA LYS A 11 -2.85 0.10 9.16
C LYS A 11 -2.52 -0.87 8.02
N TYR A 12 -2.60 -2.18 8.28
CA TYR A 12 -2.36 -3.20 7.27
C TYR A 12 -3.30 -3.01 6.08
N TYR A 13 -4.61 -2.92 6.31
CA TYR A 13 -5.58 -2.75 5.23
C TYR A 13 -5.48 -1.39 4.53
N TYR A 14 -5.10 -0.33 5.26
CA TYR A 14 -4.78 0.96 4.63
C TYR A 14 -3.65 0.83 3.60
N HIS A 15 -2.56 0.15 3.97
CA HIS A 15 -1.43 -0.06 3.05
C HIS A 15 -1.79 -0.99 1.89
N VAL A 16 -2.57 -2.05 2.11
CA VAL A 16 -3.08 -2.91 1.02
C VAL A 16 -3.96 -2.12 0.05
N PHE A 17 -4.85 -1.27 0.56
CA PHE A 17 -5.71 -0.43 -0.28
C PHE A 17 -4.87 0.53 -1.14
N GLN A 18 -3.93 1.27 -0.52
CA GLN A 18 -3.09 2.24 -1.23
C GLN A 18 -2.20 1.57 -2.29
N TYR A 19 -1.65 0.39 -1.98
CA TYR A 19 -0.89 -0.41 -2.94
C TYR A 19 -1.70 -0.68 -4.22
N ARG A 20 -2.91 -1.24 -4.07
CA ARG A 20 -3.81 -1.56 -5.19
C ARG A 20 -4.31 -0.32 -5.92
N HIS A 21 -4.64 0.74 -5.18
CA HIS A 21 -5.10 1.99 -5.76
C HIS A 21 -4.03 2.62 -6.66
N MET A 22 -2.76 2.58 -6.23
CA MET A 22 -1.65 3.07 -7.05
C MET A 22 -1.34 2.19 -8.25
N GLU A 23 -1.51 0.87 -8.17
CA GLU A 23 -1.43 -0.01 -9.35
C GLU A 23 -2.54 0.30 -10.36
N MET A 24 -3.75 0.56 -9.89
CA MET A 24 -4.86 0.99 -10.74
C MET A 24 -4.52 2.31 -11.45
N MET A 25 -4.05 3.33 -10.71
CA MET A 25 -3.65 4.61 -11.30
C MET A 25 -2.51 4.46 -12.32
N GLN A 26 -1.57 3.52 -12.13
CA GLN A 26 -0.50 3.25 -13.11
C GLN A 26 -1.04 2.73 -14.43
N ASN A 27 -2.11 1.94 -14.41
CA ASN A 27 -2.71 1.38 -15.62
C ASN A 27 -3.40 2.47 -16.44
N ASP A 28 -4.02 3.44 -15.77
CA ASP A 28 -4.71 4.56 -16.40
C ASP A 28 -3.77 5.72 -16.77
N CYS A 29 -2.52 5.71 -16.29
CA CYS A 29 -1.57 6.79 -16.47
C CYS A 29 -0.94 6.78 -17.88
N LEU A 30 -1.06 7.91 -18.58
CA LEU A 30 -0.47 8.13 -19.90
C LEU A 30 0.97 8.69 -19.85
N CYS A 31 1.42 9.18 -18.70
CA CYS A 31 2.74 9.77 -18.53
C CYS A 31 3.70 8.78 -17.86
N ASP A 32 4.80 8.44 -18.55
CA ASP A 32 5.76 7.44 -18.05
C ASP A 32 6.47 7.87 -16.77
N GLU A 33 6.78 9.16 -16.61
CA GLU A 33 7.39 9.70 -15.40
C GLU A 33 6.46 9.51 -14.19
N LEU A 34 5.19 9.92 -14.34
CA LEU A 34 4.19 9.74 -13.29
C LEU A 34 3.91 8.25 -13.02
N LYS A 35 3.93 7.40 -14.04
CA LYS A 35 3.80 5.94 -13.89
C LYS A 35 4.93 5.35 -13.05
N CYS A 36 6.17 5.82 -13.27
CA CYS A 36 7.32 5.42 -12.46
C CYS A 36 7.16 5.84 -11.00
N GLU A 37 6.75 7.09 -10.74
CA GLU A 37 6.49 7.56 -9.38
C GLU A 37 5.40 6.76 -8.66
N LEU A 38 4.29 6.48 -9.36
CA LEU A 38 3.19 5.67 -8.83
C LEU A 38 3.65 4.24 -8.51
N LYS A 39 4.54 3.66 -9.33
CA LYS A 39 5.15 2.36 -9.07
C LYS A 39 5.98 2.36 -7.80
N VAL A 40 6.82 3.38 -7.60
CA VAL A 40 7.63 3.53 -6.38
C VAL A 40 6.73 3.64 -5.15
N LYS A 41 5.66 4.45 -5.21
CA LYS A 41 4.71 4.59 -4.09
C LYS A 41 3.94 3.29 -3.83
N SER A 42 3.52 2.59 -4.89
CA SER A 42 2.85 1.28 -4.80
C SER A 42 3.74 0.27 -4.07
N LEU A 43 5.01 0.15 -4.45
CA LEU A 43 5.98 -0.73 -3.80
C LEU A 43 6.22 -0.36 -2.32
N TYR A 44 6.25 0.92 -1.98
CA TYR A 44 6.33 1.37 -0.58
C TYR A 44 5.15 0.86 0.25
N HIS A 45 3.92 1.04 -0.25
CA HIS A 45 2.73 0.57 0.47
C HIS A 45 2.67 -0.95 0.57
N ASN A 46 3.05 -1.68 -0.48
CA ASN A 46 3.15 -3.14 -0.42
C ASN A 46 4.15 -3.61 0.64
N SER A 47 5.34 -2.99 0.66
CA SER A 47 6.39 -3.31 1.65
C SER A 47 5.91 -3.07 3.08
N LYS A 48 5.15 -1.99 3.32
CA LYS A 48 4.54 -1.72 4.63
C LYS A 48 3.42 -2.70 4.99
N ALA A 49 2.61 -3.14 4.04
CA ALA A 49 1.63 -4.19 4.27
C ALA A 49 2.29 -5.51 4.69
N ILE A 50 3.39 -5.90 4.03
CA ILE A 50 4.18 -7.09 4.40
C ILE A 50 4.78 -6.95 5.80
N GLU A 51 5.40 -5.80 6.11
CA GLU A 51 5.97 -5.50 7.44
C GLU A 51 4.92 -5.62 8.55
N LEU A 52 3.70 -5.10 8.31
CA LEU A 52 2.60 -5.15 9.27
C LEU A 52 1.99 -6.54 9.35
N GLY A 53 1.82 -7.23 8.23
CA GLY A 53 1.30 -8.60 8.18
C GLY A 53 2.17 -9.60 8.94
N ALA A 54 3.49 -9.38 8.98
CA ALA A 54 4.41 -10.19 9.79
C ALA A 54 4.29 -9.94 11.31
N ARG A 55 3.58 -8.89 11.74
CA ARG A 55 3.39 -8.50 13.15
C ARG A 55 1.98 -8.74 13.68
N ILE A 56 1.07 -9.13 12.81
CA ILE A 56 -0.34 -9.46 13.10
C ILE A 56 -0.43 -10.96 13.40
#